data_AF-A0A970QB70-F1
#
_entry.id   AF-A0A970QB70-F1
#
_cell.length_a   1.000
_cell.length_b   1.000
_cell.length_c   1.000
_cell.angle_alpha   90.00
_cell.angle_beta   90.00
_cell.angle_gamma   90.00
#
_symmetry.space_group_name_H-M   'P 1'
#
loop_
_entity.id
_entity.type
_entity.pdbx_description
1 polymer ?
#
loop_
_entity_poly.entity_id
_entity_poly.type
_entity_poly.pdbx_seq_one_letter_code
_entity_poly.pdbx_strand_id
1 'polypeptide(L)'
;NPVIHHHMEIRGVGIIDVRSIFGVGSVRNSKRIGMVAELEDWDEKTDYDRLGMSEKYVEILGVRIHHMRIPVKPGRNVGIIIEVAALNQRLKEMGISSADQLDKNVSSRNKQMGL
;
A
#
# COMPACT_ATOMS: atom_id res chain seq x y z
N ASN A 1 -15.70 -5.74 17.73
CA ASN A 1 -16.23 -6.91 18.46
C ASN A 1 -15.27 -7.16 19.62
N PRO A 2 -15.64 -6.80 20.86
CA PRO A 2 -14.77 -6.80 22.06
C PRO A 2 -13.98 -8.11 22.25
N VAL A 3 -14.54 -9.24 21.82
CA VAL A 3 -13.98 -10.57 22.03
C VAL A 3 -12.74 -10.85 21.17
N ILE A 4 -12.65 -10.28 19.97
CA ILE A 4 -11.53 -10.52 19.03
C ILE A 4 -10.53 -9.37 18.94
N HIS A 5 -10.66 -8.33 19.78
CA HIS A 5 -9.75 -7.18 19.73
C HIS A 5 -8.30 -7.61 19.98
N HIS A 6 -7.37 -7.07 19.19
CA HIS A 6 -5.92 -7.29 19.29
C HIS A 6 -5.45 -8.72 19.00
N HIS A 7 -6.35 -9.67 18.74
CA HIS A 7 -5.98 -11.04 18.44
C HIS A 7 -5.72 -11.23 16.94
N MET A 8 -4.76 -12.09 16.60
CA MET A 8 -4.42 -12.48 15.23
C MET A 8 -4.19 -13.99 15.16
N GLU A 9 -4.67 -14.63 14.10
CA GLU A 9 -4.32 -16.03 13.80
C GLU A 9 -3.08 -16.06 12.91
N ILE A 10 -2.14 -16.93 13.25
CA ILE A 10 -0.95 -17.21 12.45
C ILE A 10 -0.87 -18.71 12.23
N ARG A 11 -0.98 -19.13 10.96
CA ARG A 11 -0.90 -20.54 10.60
C ARG A 11 0.41 -21.16 11.07
N GLY A 12 0.32 -22.30 11.76
CA GLY A 12 1.46 -23.01 12.34
C GLY A 12 1.87 -22.53 13.74
N VAL A 13 1.31 -21.42 14.22
CA VAL A 13 1.53 -20.88 15.57
C VAL A 13 0.24 -20.91 16.40
N GLY A 14 -0.88 -20.50 15.81
CA GLY A 14 -2.18 -20.37 16.49
C GLY A 14 -2.60 -18.92 16.67
N ILE A 15 -3.49 -18.67 17.64
CA ILE A 15 -3.98 -17.34 17.96
C ILE A 15 -2.99 -16.65 18.90
N ILE A 16 -2.62 -15.40 18.58
CA ILE A 16 -1.78 -14.54 19.41
C ILE A 16 -2.52 -13.27 19.83
N ASP A 17 -2.12 -12.68 20.96
CA ASP A 17 -2.51 -11.32 21.34
C ASP A 17 -1.36 -10.35 20.99
N VAL A 18 -1.58 -9.52 19.96
CA VAL A 18 -0.61 -8.54 19.46
C VAL A 18 -0.25 -7.50 20.53
N ARG A 19 -1.20 -7.10 21.38
CA ARG A 19 -0.96 -6.10 22.43
C ARG A 19 -0.05 -6.65 23.52
N SER A 20 -0.27 -7.90 23.91
CA SER A 20 0.53 -8.55 24.96
C SER A 20 1.97 -8.81 24.50
N ILE A 21 2.17 -9.10 23.21
CA ILE A 21 3.50 -9.40 22.65
C ILE A 21 4.28 -8.11 22.31
N PHE A 22 3.65 -7.15 21.64
CA PHE A 22 4.32 -5.98 21.06
C PHE A 22 3.97 -4.65 21.75
N GLY A 23 3.21 -4.71 22.84
CA GLY A 23 2.84 -3.54 23.64
C GLY A 23 1.70 -2.70 23.05
N VAL A 24 1.28 -1.68 23.84
CA VAL A 24 0.11 -0.84 23.52
C VAL A 24 0.29 0.03 22.27
N GLY A 25 1.54 0.37 21.91
CA GLY A 25 1.84 1.17 20.71
C GLY A 25 1.59 0.42 19.39
N SER A 26 1.52 -0.90 19.45
CA SER A 26 1.34 -1.78 18.27
C SER A 26 -0.12 -2.04 17.92
N VAL A 27 -1.06 -1.48 18.69
CA VAL A 27 -2.50 -1.64 18.48
C VAL A 27 -3.21 -0.30 18.49
N ARG A 28 -4.36 -0.23 17.81
CA ARG A 28 -5.20 0.96 17.77
C ARG A 28 -6.67 0.58 17.71
N ASN A 29 -7.50 1.26 18.51
CA ASN A 29 -8.94 0.97 18.57
C ASN A 29 -9.68 1.37 17.29
N SER A 30 -9.24 2.44 16.62
CA SER A 30 -9.85 2.94 15.40
C SER A 30 -8.85 3.67 14.49
N LYS A 31 -9.08 3.58 13.19
CA LYS A 31 -8.35 4.31 12.16
C LYS A 31 -9.25 4.55 10.96
N ARG A 32 -9.22 5.76 10.39
CA ARG A 32 -9.84 6.04 9.10
C ARG A 32 -9.10 5.28 8.00
N ILE A 33 -9.86 4.55 7.16
CA ILE A 33 -9.34 3.87 5.97
C ILE A 33 -8.93 4.95 4.95
N GLY A 34 -7.64 5.00 4.62
CA GLY A 34 -7.10 5.94 3.61
C GLY A 34 -6.85 5.28 2.26
N MET A 35 -6.58 3.98 2.26
CA MET A 35 -6.25 3.21 1.07
C MET A 35 -6.74 1.77 1.24
N VAL A 36 -7.09 1.13 0.13
CA VAL A 36 -7.30 -0.30 0.00
C VAL A 36 -6.15 -0.90 -0.79
N ALA A 37 -5.41 -1.82 -0.18
CA ALA A 37 -4.43 -2.65 -0.84
C ALA A 37 -5.03 -4.03 -1.10
N GLU A 38 -5.26 -4.35 -2.37
CA GLU A 38 -5.73 -5.66 -2.81
C GLU A 38 -4.53 -6.52 -3.18
N LEU A 39 -4.38 -7.68 -2.54
CA LEU A 39 -3.33 -8.63 -2.83
C LEU A 39 -3.84 -9.62 -3.88
N GLU A 40 -3.14 -9.73 -5.00
CA GLU A 40 -3.47 -10.67 -6.08
C GLU A 40 -2.25 -11.51 -6.46
N ASP A 41 -2.48 -12.74 -6.91
CA ASP A 41 -1.39 -13.57 -7.43
C ASP A 41 -0.76 -12.87 -8.64
N TRP A 42 0.57 -12.91 -8.71
CA TRP A 42 1.27 -12.33 -9.84
C TRP A 42 0.96 -13.08 -11.14
N ASP A 43 0.55 -12.34 -12.17
CA ASP A 43 0.27 -12.86 -13.51
C ASP A 43 1.06 -12.08 -14.57
N GLU A 44 1.80 -12.79 -15.42
CA GLU A 44 2.56 -12.22 -16.55
C GLU A 44 1.68 -11.46 -17.54
N LYS A 45 0.41 -11.85 -17.65
CA LYS A 45 -0.55 -11.25 -18.59
C LYS A 45 -1.19 -9.99 -18.03
N THR A 46 -1.06 -9.74 -16.73
CA THR A 46 -1.64 -8.56 -16.10
C THR A 46 -0.68 -7.38 -16.21
N ASP A 47 -1.15 -6.29 -16.81
CA ASP A 47 -0.39 -5.04 -16.81
C ASP A 47 -0.53 -4.34 -15.45
N TYR A 48 0.59 -4.27 -14.75
CA TYR A 48 0.69 -3.61 -13.45
C TYR A 48 1.21 -2.20 -13.65
N ASP A 49 0.57 -1.22 -13.00
CA ASP A 49 1.05 0.16 -13.04
C ASP A 49 2.43 0.27 -12.35
N ARG A 50 3.47 0.46 -13.16
CA ARG A 50 4.86 0.59 -12.70
C ARG A 50 5.24 2.01 -12.32
N LEU A 51 4.50 2.99 -12.84
CA LEU A 51 4.79 4.42 -12.64
C LEU A 51 3.95 5.01 -11.51
N GLY A 52 2.81 4.37 -11.19
CA GLY A 52 1.87 4.86 -10.18
C GLY A 52 1.14 6.12 -10.63
N MET A 53 0.95 6.31 -11.93
CA MET A 53 0.26 7.46 -12.52
C MET A 53 -1.25 7.25 -12.64
N SER A 54 -1.71 5.99 -12.61
CA SER A 54 -3.14 5.69 -12.64
C SER A 54 -3.71 5.72 -11.22
N GLU A 55 -4.74 6.54 -11.01
CA GLU A 55 -5.48 6.56 -9.75
C GLU A 55 -6.72 5.69 -9.86
N LYS A 56 -6.76 4.62 -9.07
CA LYS A 56 -7.93 3.75 -8.93
C LYS A 56 -8.58 3.99 -7.58
N TYR A 57 -9.89 3.77 -7.55
CA TYR A 57 -10.70 3.96 -6.36
C TYR A 57 -11.68 2.81 -6.21
N VAL A 58 -11.97 2.47 -4.96
CA VAL A 58 -13.08 1.61 -4.57
C VAL A 58 -14.06 2.43 -3.73
N GLU A 59 -15.35 2.15 -3.86
CA GLU A 59 -16.37 2.79 -3.04
C GLU A 59 -16.73 1.89 -1.85
N ILE A 60 -16.65 2.45 -0.63
CA ILE A 60 -17.07 1.79 0.60
C ILE A 60 -18.07 2.71 1.29
N LEU A 61 -19.34 2.27 1.36
CA LEU A 61 -20.44 3.03 1.99
C LEU A 61 -20.58 4.46 1.41
N GLY A 62 -20.47 4.62 0.09
CA GLY A 62 -20.55 5.92 -0.57
C GLY A 62 -19.26 6.77 -0.52
N VAL A 63 -18.20 6.27 0.11
CA VAL A 63 -16.90 6.96 0.20
C VAL A 63 -15.93 6.37 -0.80
N ARG A 64 -15.39 7.20 -1.70
CA ARG A 64 -14.31 6.80 -2.61
C ARG A 64 -12.99 6.75 -1.85
N ILE A 65 -12.32 5.60 -1.91
CA ILE A 65 -11.06 5.31 -1.23
C ILE A 65 -10.05 4.88 -2.29
N HIS A 66 -8.81 5.37 -2.20
CA HIS A 66 -7.74 4.97 -3.12
C HIS A 66 -7.54 3.46 -3.08
N HIS A 67 -7.43 2.86 -4.25
CA HIS A 67 -7.30 1.42 -4.44
C HIS A 67 -6.01 1.10 -5.18
N MET A 68 -5.27 0.13 -4.66
CA MET A 68 -4.02 -0.36 -5.23
C MET A 68 -4.03 -1.87 -5.27
N ARG A 69 -3.75 -2.44 -6.44
CA ARG A 69 -3.51 -3.88 -6.59
C ARG A 69 -2.02 -4.16 -6.47
N ILE A 70 -1.67 -5.09 -5.59
CA ILE A 70 -0.30 -5.45 -5.26
C ILE A 70 -0.10 -6.92 -5.62
N PRO A 71 0.71 -7.24 -6.64
CA PRO A 71 1.01 -8.61 -6.98
C PRO A 71 1.88 -9.28 -5.91
N VAL A 72 1.45 -10.44 -5.43
CA VAL A 72 2.20 -11.29 -4.53
C VAL A 72 2.86 -12.45 -5.27
N LYS A 73 4.11 -12.73 -4.93
CA LYS A 73 4.88 -13.86 -5.43
C LYS A 73 5.75 -14.40 -4.29
N PRO A 74 5.92 -15.73 -4.15
CA PRO A 74 6.85 -16.31 -3.18
C PRO A 74 8.24 -15.65 -3.27
N GLY A 75 8.86 -15.40 -2.12
CA GLY A 75 10.16 -14.72 -2.03
C GLY A 75 10.10 -13.19 -1.97
N ARG A 76 8.90 -12.57 -2.07
CA ARG A 76 8.72 -11.13 -1.80
C ARG A 76 8.25 -10.89 -0.36
N ASN A 77 8.83 -9.89 0.29
CA ASN A 77 8.32 -9.40 1.57
C ASN A 77 7.08 -8.54 1.31
N VAL A 78 5.90 -9.10 1.55
CA VAL A 78 4.63 -8.39 1.30
C VAL A 78 4.42 -7.25 2.30
N GLY A 79 4.88 -7.42 3.54
CA GLY A 79 4.76 -6.41 4.59
C GLY A 79 5.45 -5.10 4.22
N ILE A 80 6.71 -5.17 3.76
CA ILE A 80 7.45 -3.97 3.35
C ILE A 80 6.83 -3.30 2.12
N ILE A 81 6.26 -4.09 1.19
CA ILE A 81 5.59 -3.53 0.01
C ILE A 81 4.35 -2.74 0.42
N ILE A 82 3.52 -3.29 1.32
CA ILE A 82 2.34 -2.60 1.84
C ILE A 82 2.73 -1.33 2.61
N GLU A 83 3.80 -1.37 3.40
CA GLU A 83 4.31 -0.20 4.13
C GLU A 83 4.72 0.92 3.17
N VAL A 84 5.54 0.62 2.17
CA VAL A 84 5.98 1.59 1.17
C VAL A 84 4.81 2.13 0.36
N ALA A 85 3.84 1.28 -0.01
CA ALA A 85 2.62 1.71 -0.69
C ALA A 85 1.82 2.72 0.16
N ALA A 86 1.65 2.46 1.45
CA ALA A 86 0.95 3.36 2.37
C ALA A 86 1.69 4.69 2.55
N LEU A 87 3.02 4.66 2.67
CA LEU A 87 3.85 5.88 2.75
C LEU A 87 3.78 6.71 1.46
N ASN A 88 3.85 6.05 0.29
CA ASN A 88 3.73 6.73 -1.00
C ASN A 88 2.35 7.35 -1.20
N GLN A 89 1.29 6.64 -0.81
CA GLN A 89 -0.07 7.19 -0.84
C GLN A 89 -0.20 8.42 0.05
N ARG A 90 0.41 8.40 1.24
CA ARG A 90 0.47 9.57 2.12
C ARG A 90 1.20 10.76 1.48
N LEU A 91 2.28 10.52 0.75
CA LEU A 91 2.97 11.59 -0.01
C LEU A 91 2.07 12.19 -1.09
N LYS A 92 1.33 11.35 -1.83
CA LYS A 92 0.35 11.80 -2.82
C LYS A 92 -0.75 12.66 -2.19
N GLU A 93 -1.29 12.26 -1.04
CA GLU A 93 -2.26 13.05 -0.27
C GLU A 93 -1.70 14.40 0.19
N MET A 94 -0.37 14.53 0.33
CA MET A 94 0.34 15.78 0.63
C MET A 94 0.71 16.59 -0.62
N GLY A 95 0.30 16.16 -1.82
CA GLY A 95 0.60 16.82 -3.09
C GLY A 95 1.99 16.49 -3.65
N ILE A 96 2.64 15.44 -3.17
CA ILE A 96 3.99 15.03 -3.60
C ILE A 96 3.88 13.76 -4.46
N SER A 97 4.10 13.90 -5.77
CA SER A 97 4.19 12.77 -6.70
C SER A 97 5.65 12.50 -7.09
N SER A 98 6.18 11.36 -6.64
CA SER A 98 7.54 10.92 -7.04
C SER A 98 7.64 10.61 -8.54
N ALA A 99 6.56 10.13 -9.14
CA ALA A 99 6.50 9.83 -10.58
C ALA A 99 6.64 11.12 -11.41
N ASP A 100 5.87 12.16 -11.07
CA ASP A 100 5.90 13.45 -11.76
C ASP A 100 7.26 14.13 -11.59
N GLN A 101 7.87 14.03 -10.41
CA GLN A 101 9.21 14.57 -10.17
C GLN A 101 10.25 13.86 -11.04
N LEU A 102 10.18 12.54 -11.13
CA LEU A 102 11.09 11.78 -11.98
C LEU A 102 10.88 12.12 -13.47
N ASP A 103 9.63 12.20 -13.93
CA ASP A 103 9.29 12.54 -15.31
C ASP A 103 9.82 13.93 -15.70
N LYS A 104 9.64 14.92 -14.83
CA LYS A 104 10.20 16.28 -15.02
C LYS A 104 11.73 16.25 -15.11
N ASN A 105 12.39 15.48 -14.26
CA ASN A 105 13.85 15.37 -14.24
C ASN A 105 14.38 14.69 -15.52
N VAL A 106 13.75 13.59 -15.94
CA VAL A 106 14.11 12.86 -17.17
C VAL A 106 13.88 13.74 -18.39
N SER A 107 12.73 14.40 -18.49
CA SER A 107 12.39 15.31 -19.59
C SER A 107 13.35 16.49 -19.68
N SER A 108 13.73 17.07 -18.54
CA SER A 108 14.70 18.18 -18.50
C SER A 108 16.09 17.73 -18.96
N ARG A 109 16.52 16.52 -18.58
CA ARG A 109 17.78 15.93 -19.02
C ARG A 109 17.80 15.65 -20.53
N ASN A 110 16.72 15.10 -21.08
CA ASN A 110 16.63 14.81 -22.52
C ASN A 110 16.76 16.09 -23.35
N LYS A 111 16.05 17.17 -22.97
CA LYS A 111 16.17 18.49 -23.59
C LYS A 111 17.60 19.05 -23.57
N GLN A 112 18.33 18.86 -22.48
CA GLN A 112 19.74 19.27 -22.38
C GLN A 112 20.66 18.45 -23.29
N MET A 113 20.31 17.18 -23.55
CA MET A 113 21.06 16.28 -24.42
C MET A 113 20.66 16.38 -25.90
N GLY A 114 19.68 17.22 -26.25
CA GLY A 114 19.20 17.37 -27.64
C GLY A 114 18.38 16.19 -28.16
N LEU A 115 17.81 15.38 -27.24
CA LEU A 115 16.85 14.30 -27.50
C LEU A 115 15.43 14.79 -27.22
#